data_AF-A0A6M8VG54-F1
#
_entry.id   AF-A0A6M8VG54-F1
#
_cell.length_a   1.000
_cell.length_b   1.000
_cell.length_c   1.000
_cell.angle_alpha   90.00
_cell.angle_beta   90.00
_cell.angle_gamma   90.00
#
_symmetry.space_group_name_H-M   'P 1'
#
loop_
_entity.id
_entity.type
_entity.pdbx_description
1 polymer ?
#
loop_
_entity_poly.entity_id
_entity_poly.type
_entity_poly.pdbx_seq_one_letter_code
_entity_poly.pdbx_strand_id
1 'polypeptide(L)' 'MYEVLLFGLLIVVAYAIAHHAVMAIERQHSEPLGAWRMLIFFIVFLVLLLTAQWLMSALFSGGATAHD' A
#
# COMPACT_ATOMS: atom_id res chain seq x y z
N MET A 1 -18.67 -7.39 6.54
CA MET A 1 -17.79 -8.53 6.13
C MET A 1 -17.04 -8.26 4.83
N TYR A 2 -17.71 -7.80 3.76
CA TYR A 2 -17.06 -7.46 2.48
C TYR A 2 -15.97 -6.38 2.62
N GLU A 3 -16.20 -5.32 3.40
CA GLU A 3 -15.21 -4.27 3.70
C GLU A 3 -13.91 -4.82 4.30
N VAL A 4 -14.02 -5.80 5.20
CA VAL A 4 -12.87 -6.44 5.85
C VAL A 4 -12.07 -7.26 4.83
N LEU A 5 -12.75 -7.96 3.92
CA LEU A 5 -12.11 -8.68 2.82
C LEU A 5 -11.42 -7.72 1.84
N LEU A 6 -12.07 -6.61 1.50
CA LEU A 6 -11.51 -5.58 0.61
C LEU A 6 -10.28 -4.92 1.23
N PHE A 7 -10.33 -4.60 2.53
CA PHE A 7 -9.21 -4.04 3.27
C PHE A 7 -8.06 -5.05 3.37
N GLY A 8 -8.35 -6.33 3.64
CA GLY A 8 -7.35 -7.39 3.63
C GLY A 8 -6.69 -7.55 2.26
N LEU A 9 -7.46 -7.50 1.17
CA LEU A 9 -6.93 -7.53 -0.19
C LEU A 9 -6.03 -6.31 -0.46
N LEU A 10 -6.44 -5.11 -0.05
CA LEU A 10 -5.64 -3.89 -0.19
C LEU A 10 -4.30 -4.00 0.55
N ILE A 11 -4.27 -4.61 1.75
CA ILE A 11 -3.03 -4.86 2.48
C ILE A 11 -2.10 -5.78 1.68
N VAL A 12 -2.64 -6.87 1.12
CA VAL A 12 -1.85 -7.83 0.33
C VAL A 12 -1.29 -7.16 -0.93
N VAL A 13 -2.10 -6.35 -1.62
CA VAL A 13 -1.68 -5.59 -2.80
C VAL A 13 -0.62 -4.55 -2.43
N ALA A 14 -0.82 -3.78 -1.36
CA ALA A 14 0.14 -2.81 -0.87
C ALA A 14 1.48 -3.48 -0.50
N TYR A 15 1.44 -4.65 0.14
CA TYR A 15 2.63 -5.43 0.43
C TYR A 15 3.37 -5.85 -0.84
N ALA A 16 2.65 -6.39 -1.83
CA ALA A 16 3.25 -6.82 -3.10
C ALA A 16 3.89 -5.64 -3.85
N ILE A 17 3.23 -4.48 -3.89
CA ILE A 17 3.75 -3.27 -4.53
C ILE A 17 4.99 -2.76 -3.78
N ALA A 18 4.94 -2.66 -2.45
CA ALA A 18 6.09 -2.23 -1.65
C ALA A 18 7.29 -3.16 -1.85
N HIS A 19 7.06 -4.47 -1.87
CA HIS A 19 8.09 -5.47 -2.11
C HIS A 19 8.71 -5.31 -3.51
N HIS A 20 7.88 -5.21 -4.55
CA HIS A 20 8.36 -5.00 -5.91
C HIS A 20 9.11 -3.68 -6.10
N ALA A 21 8.63 -2.59 -5.48
CA ALA A 21 9.27 -1.28 -5.54
C ALA A 21 10.68 -1.32 -4.93
N VAL A 22 10.82 -1.95 -3.76
CA VAL A 22 12.13 -2.09 -3.11
C VAL A 22 13.09 -2.93 -3.93
N MET A 23 12.61 -4.06 -4.48
CA MET A 23 13.42 -4.90 -5.38
C MET A 23 13.82 -4.17 -6.67
N ALA A 24 12.94 -3.33 -7.21
CA ALA A 24 13.24 -2.51 -8.39
C ALA A 24 14.31 -1.45 -8.09
N ILE A 25 14.25 -0.81 -6.92
CA ILE A 25 15.25 0.16 -6.46
C ILE A 25 16.60 -0.55 -6.22
N GLU A 26 16.59 -1.73 -5.61
CA GLU A 26 17.80 -2.53 -5.37
C GLU A 26 18.47 -2.94 -6.68
N ARG A 27 17.69 -3.30 -7.71
CA ARG A 27 18.20 -3.58 -9.06
C ARG A 27 18.86 -2.38 -9.72
N GLN A 28 18.43 -1.15 -9.41
CA GLN A 28 19.02 0.04 -10.00
C GLN A 28 20.33 0.46 -9.33
N HIS A 29 20.54 0.13 -8.04
CA HIS A 29 21.67 0.67 -7.27
C HIS A 29 22.91 -0.22 -7.21
N SER A 30 22.91 -1.45 -7.76
CA SER A 30 24.05 -2.40 -7.82
C SER A 30 24.72 -2.78 -6.48
N GLU A 31 24.43 -2.07 -5.39
CA GLU A 31 24.87 -2.36 -4.04
C GLU A 31 23.70 -2.86 -3.17
N PRO A 32 23.95 -3.83 -2.27
CA PRO A 32 22.95 -4.31 -1.35
C PRO A 32 22.58 -3.20 -0.36
N LEU A 33 21.31 -2.76 -0.36
CA LEU A 33 20.83 -1.68 0.49
C LEU A 33 20.88 -1.99 2.00
N GLY A 34 21.19 -3.23 2.42
CA GLY A 34 21.38 -3.60 3.82
C GLY A 34 20.20 -3.17 4.72
N ALA A 35 20.49 -2.43 5.79
CA ALA A 35 19.48 -1.90 6.72
C ALA A 35 18.54 -0.86 6.09
N TRP A 36 19.00 -0.12 5.06
CA TRP A 36 18.18 0.86 4.35
C TRP A 36 17.03 0.21 3.59
N ARG A 37 17.17 -1.06 3.20
CA ARG A 37 16.09 -1.81 2.56
C ARG A 37 14.84 -1.90 3.44
N MET A 38 15.01 -2.15 4.73
CA MET A 38 13.89 -2.20 5.68
C MET A 38 13.24 -0.83 5.85
N LEU A 39 14.04 0.23 5.93
CA LEU A 39 13.52 1.60 6.07
C LEU A 39 12.70 2.01 4.84
N ILE A 40 13.23 1.76 3.63
CA ILE A 40 12.54 2.10 2.37
C ILE A 40 11.27 1.27 2.22
N PHE A 41 11.33 -0.04 2.50
CA PHE A 41 10.14 -0.89 2.51
C PHE A 41 9.07 -0.33 3.45
N PHE A 42 9.45 0.02 4.68
CA PHE A 42 8.54 0.54 5.68
C PHE A 42 7.89 1.85 5.23
N ILE A 43 8.67 2.79 4.69
CA ILE A 43 8.16 4.08 4.20
C ILE A 43 7.18 3.87 3.03
N VAL A 44 7.56 3.07 2.03
CA VAL A 44 6.70 2.79 0.86
C VAL A 44 5.41 2.09 1.29
N PHE A 45 5.52 1.10 2.18
CA PHE A 45 4.37 0.38 2.70
C PHE A 45 3.43 1.29 3.50
N LEU A 46 3.97 2.17 4.34
CA LEU A 46 3.19 3.12 5.13
C LEU A 46 2.43 4.12 4.23
N VAL A 47 3.07 4.62 3.18
CA VAL A 47 2.43 5.49 2.18
C VAL A 47 1.29 4.77 1.45
N LEU A 48 1.50 3.50 1.08
CA LEU A 48 0.47 2.67 0.43
C LEU A 48 -0.71 2.39 1.37
N LEU A 49 -0.46 2.16 2.66
CA LEU A 49 -1.52 1.99 3.65
C LEU A 49 -2.34 3.28 3.83
N LEU A 50 -1.68 4.44 3.91
CA LEU A 50 -2.36 5.73 4.03
C LEU A 50 -3.21 6.02 2.79
N THR A 51 -2.69 5.75 1.59
CA THR A 51 -3.47 5.90 0.35
C THR A 51 -4.61 4.90 0.26
N ALA A 52 -4.41 3.64 0.67
CA ALA A 52 -5.49 2.65 0.74
C ALA A 52 -6.59 3.07 1.73
N GLN A 53 -6.23 3.65 2.87
CA GLN A 53 -7.19 4.17 3.84
C GLN A 53 -7.96 5.37 3.29
N TRP A 54 -7.29 6.28 2.60
CA TRP A 54 -7.94 7.42 1.94
C TRP A 54 -8.89 6.96 0.83
N LEU A 55 -8.47 5.96 0.04
CA LEU A 55 -9.27 5.35 -1.03
C LEU A 55 -10.50 4.63 -0.47
N MET A 56 -10.36 3.85 0.61
CA MET A 56 -11.50 3.27 1.33
C MET A 56 -12.43 4.39 1.80
N SER A 57 -11.92 5.43 2.46
CA SER A 57 -12.76 6.53 2.92
C SER A 57 -13.52 7.19 1.77
N ALA A 58 -12.90 7.42 0.62
CA ALA A 58 -13.55 7.96 -0.58
C ALA A 58 -14.62 7.02 -1.17
N LEU A 59 -14.32 5.73 -1.31
CA LEU A 59 -15.24 4.73 -1.86
C LEU A 59 -16.47 4.53 -0.98
N PHE A 60 -16.30 4.57 0.35
CA PHE A 60 -17.39 4.35 1.30
C PHE A 60 -18.13 5.64 1.69
N SER A 61 -17.50 6.81 1.61
CA SER A 61 -18.20 8.10 1.81
C SER A 61 -19.05 8.51 0.60
N GLY A 62 -18.64 8.18 -0.62
CA GLY A 62 -19.44 8.43 -1.83
C GLY A 62 -20.70 7.55 -1.94
N GLY A 63 -20.75 6.42 -1.20
CA GLY A 63 -21.95 5.58 -1.12
C GLY A 63 -23.10 6.20 -0.31
N ALA A 64 -22.81 7.17 0.56
CA ALA A 64 -23.83 7.85 1.36
C ALA A 64 -24.59 8.93 0.57
N THR A 65 -24.00 9.49 -0.49
CA THR A 65 -24.63 10.55 -1.31
C THR A 65 -25.34 10.03 -2.55
N ALA A 66 -25.31 8.71 -2.82
CA ALA A 66 -25.98 8.09 -3.96
C ALA A 66 -27.39 7.56 -3.62
N HIS A 67 -27.88 7.82 -2.40
CA HIS A 67 -29.15 7.31 -1.89
C HIS A 67 -30.24 8.37 -1.65
N ASP A 68 -30.00 9.63 -2.06
CA ASP A 68 -30.99 10.71 -2.04
C ASP A 68 -31.56 10.98 -3.44
#